data_AF-A0AA43GV40-F1
#
_entry.id   AF-A0AA43GV40-F1
#
_cell.length_a   1.000
_cell.length_b   1.000
_cell.length_c   1.000
_cell.angle_alpha   90.00
_cell.angle_beta   90.00
_cell.angle_gamma   90.00
#
_symmetry.space_group_name_H-M   'P 1'
#
loop_
_entity.id
_entity.type
_entity.pdbx_description
1 polymer ?
#
loop_
_entity_poly.entity_id
_entity_poly.type
_entity_poly.pdbx_seq_one_letter_code
_entity_poly.pdbx_strand_id
1 'polypeptide(L)'
;DGAIASDATRNLAEIQEYLQQGLHQGYLDIDGNGETKALSDGIIAIRYMFGSSFPGEQLIDGAIAPDATRNSAEIQAYLTTLSALV
;
A
#
# COMPACT_ATOMS: atom_id res chain seq x y z
N ASP A 1 19.02 9.08 -6.06
CA ASP A 1 18.73 10.50 -5.81
C ASP A 1 17.42 11.07 -6.34
N GLY A 2 16.52 10.32 -7.00
CA GLY A 2 15.28 10.91 -7.54
C GLY A 2 14.00 10.75 -6.71
N ALA A 3 13.91 9.75 -5.84
CA ALA A 3 12.67 9.40 -5.14
C ALA A 3 12.54 9.99 -3.72
N ILE A 4 13.61 10.59 -3.20
CA ILE A 4 13.62 11.22 -1.87
C ILE A 4 13.48 12.72 -2.08
N ALA A 5 12.36 13.29 -1.65
CA ALA A 5 12.11 14.72 -1.75
C ALA A 5 13.04 15.52 -0.82
N SER A 6 13.30 16.80 -1.14
CA SER A 6 14.20 17.66 -0.36
C SER A 6 13.70 17.94 1.06
N ASP A 7 12.40 17.78 1.29
CA ASP A 7 11.71 17.92 2.57
C ASP A 7 11.42 16.58 3.26
N ALA A 8 11.95 15.47 2.73
CA ALA A 8 11.78 14.16 3.33
C ALA A 8 12.38 14.11 4.74
N THR A 9 11.62 13.57 5.69
CA THR A 9 12.07 13.35 7.07
C THR A 9 12.82 12.04 7.27
N ARG A 10 12.86 11.17 6.24
CA ARG A 10 13.58 9.90 6.22
C ARG A 10 14.68 9.91 5.16
N ASN A 11 15.87 9.46 5.53
CA ASN A 11 16.96 9.18 4.61
C ASN A 11 16.81 7.79 3.96
N LEU A 12 17.72 7.42 3.06
CA LEU A 12 17.67 6.14 2.34
C LEU A 12 17.61 4.91 3.28
N ALA A 13 18.44 4.89 4.32
CA ALA A 13 18.48 3.76 5.25
C ALA A 13 17.18 3.67 6.07
N GLU A 14 16.64 4.81 6.50
CA GLU A 14 15.37 4.86 7.24
C GLU A 14 14.17 4.44 6.37
N ILE A 15 14.18 4.78 5.08
CA ILE A 15 13.17 4.29 4.12
C ILE A 15 13.27 2.78 3.97
N GLN A 16 14.49 2.24 3.80
CA GLN A 16 14.70 0.81 3.66
C GLN A 16 14.22 0.06 4.91
N GLU A 17 14.56 0.54 6.10
CA GLU A 17 14.13 -0.02 7.37
C GLU A 17 12.60 0.03 7.51
N TYR A 18 11.97 1.17 7.20
CA TYR A 18 10.51 1.30 7.27
C TYR A 18 9.78 0.32 6.35
N LEU A 19 10.25 0.15 5.11
CA LEU A 19 9.68 -0.81 4.18
C LEU A 19 9.90 -2.25 4.61
N GLN A 20 11.08 -2.58 5.14
CA GLN A 20 11.35 -3.89 5.70
C GLN A 20 10.46 -4.20 6.90
N GLN A 21 10.21 -3.24 7.79
CA GLN A 21 9.27 -3.42 8.90
C GLN A 21 7.85 -3.64 8.39
N GLY A 22 7.40 -2.87 7.39
CA GLY A 22 6.09 -3.06 6.77
C GLY A 22 5.91 -4.46 6.16
N LEU A 23 6.95 -4.99 5.50
CA LEU A 23 6.98 -6.36 5.00
C LEU A 23 6.91 -7.39 6.13
N HIS A 24 7.74 -7.26 7.17
CA HIS A 24 7.78 -8.21 8.29
C HIS A 24 6.48 -8.22 9.10
N GLN A 25 5.83 -7.08 9.26
CA GLN A 25 4.58 -6.94 10.01
C GLN A 25 3.32 -7.27 9.17
N GLY A 26 3.48 -7.55 7.87
CA GLY A 26 2.37 -7.81 6.95
C GLY A 26 1.53 -6.58 6.63
N TYR A 27 2.03 -5.37 6.88
CA TYR A 27 1.31 -4.12 6.58
C TYR A 27 1.17 -3.87 5.07
N LEU A 28 2.04 -4.48 4.28
CA LEU A 28 2.02 -4.36 2.83
C LEU A 28 1.23 -5.48 2.13
N ASP A 29 0.63 -6.41 2.89
CA ASP A 29 -0.41 -7.32 2.39
C ASP A 29 -1.76 -6.61 2.43
N ILE A 30 -2.03 -5.81 1.40
CA ILE A 30 -3.17 -4.91 1.29
C ILE A 30 -4.43 -5.69 0.90
N ASP A 31 -4.33 -6.65 -0.01
CA ASP A 31 -5.47 -7.47 -0.42
C ASP A 31 -5.77 -8.64 0.55
N GLY A 32 -4.85 -8.91 1.48
CA GLY A 32 -5.06 -9.77 2.64
C GLY A 32 -4.89 -11.26 2.38
N ASN A 33 -4.29 -11.66 1.25
CA ASN A 33 -4.09 -13.07 0.93
C ASN A 33 -2.89 -13.71 1.68
N GLY A 34 -2.19 -12.94 2.52
CA GLY A 34 -1.01 -13.40 3.25
C GLY A 34 0.29 -13.31 2.46
N GLU A 35 0.27 -12.74 1.24
CA GLU A 35 1.43 -12.59 0.39
C GLU A 35 1.59 -11.13 -0.07
N THR A 36 2.67 -10.47 0.33
CA THR A 36 2.98 -9.15 -0.24
C THR A 36 3.58 -9.28 -1.64
N LYS A 37 2.82 -8.87 -2.66
CA LYS A 37 3.25 -8.84 -4.06
C LYS A 37 3.18 -7.43 -4.64
N ALA A 38 4.23 -7.06 -5.38
CA ALA A 38 4.30 -5.74 -6.00
C ALA A 38 3.15 -5.45 -6.99
N LEU A 39 2.64 -6.47 -7.68
CA LEU A 39 1.58 -6.29 -8.68
C LEU A 39 0.20 -6.07 -8.04
N SER A 40 -0.16 -6.83 -7.00
CA SER A 40 -1.45 -6.69 -6.34
C SER A 40 -1.44 -5.58 -5.30
N ASP A 41 -0.57 -5.67 -4.31
CA ASP A 41 -0.52 -4.70 -3.21
C ASP A 41 0.10 -3.38 -3.64
N GLY A 42 1.24 -3.45 -4.35
CA GLY A 42 1.99 -2.27 -4.75
C GLY A 42 1.19 -1.34 -5.66
N ILE A 43 0.44 -1.89 -6.63
CA ILE A 43 -0.42 -1.08 -7.51
C ILE A 43 -1.56 -0.43 -6.73
N ILE A 44 -2.21 -1.17 -5.82
CA ILE A 44 -3.28 -0.62 -4.99
C ILE A 44 -2.74 0.52 -4.10
N ALA A 45 -1.57 0.33 -3.48
CA ALA A 45 -0.91 1.36 -2.68
C ALA A 45 -0.62 2.64 -3.51
N ILE A 46 -0.07 2.48 -4.72
CA ILE A 46 0.21 3.60 -5.62
C ILE A 46 -1.08 4.32 -6.00
N ARG A 47 -2.15 3.60 -6.38
CA ARG A 47 -3.45 4.20 -6.72
C ARG A 47 -4.05 4.97 -5.55
N TYR A 48 -3.93 4.44 -4.33
CA TYR A 48 -4.34 5.14 -3.12
C TYR A 48 -3.55 6.43 -2.89
N MET A 49 -2.24 6.42 -3.15
CA MET A 49 -1.40 7.63 -3.06
C MET A 49 -1.76 8.70 -4.10
N PHE A 50 -2.39 8.34 -5.22
CA PHE A 50 -3.02 9.28 -6.15
C PHE A 50 -4.37 9.85 -5.66
N GLY A 51 -4.76 9.55 -4.41
CA GLY A 51 -5.89 10.15 -3.72
C GLY A 51 -7.23 9.78 -4.37
N SER A 52 -8.05 10.80 -4.66
CA SER A 52 -9.40 10.64 -5.21
C SER A 52 -9.45 10.21 -6.69
N SER A 53 -8.30 9.90 -7.30
CA SER A 53 -8.23 9.50 -8.71
C SER A 53 -8.81 8.10 -8.98
N PHE A 54 -8.92 7.25 -7.95
CA PHE A 54 -9.39 5.86 -8.05
C PHE A 54 -10.43 5.53 -6.97
N PRO A 55 -11.67 6.04 -7.04
CA PRO A 55 -12.71 5.75 -6.05
C PRO A 55 -13.31 4.34 -6.19
N GLY A 56 -13.67 3.74 -5.05
CA GLY A 56 -14.40 2.47 -4.99
C GLY A 56 -13.67 1.34 -5.72
N GLU A 57 -14.37 0.61 -6.57
CA GLU A 57 -13.82 -0.53 -7.34
C GLU A 57 -12.63 -0.15 -8.24
N GLN A 58 -12.54 1.12 -8.67
CA GLN A 58 -11.43 1.59 -9.52
C GLN A 58 -10.07 1.52 -8.79
N LEU A 59 -10.08 1.51 -7.45
CA LEU A 59 -8.89 1.30 -6.63
C LEU A 59 -8.25 -0.06 -6.93
N ILE A 60 -9.07 -1.09 -7.14
CA ILE A 60 -8.63 -2.49 -7.20
C ILE A 60 -8.72 -3.10 -8.60
N ASP A 61 -9.34 -2.41 -9.55
CA ASP A 61 -9.58 -2.90 -10.91
C ASP A 61 -8.30 -3.39 -11.60
N GLY A 62 -8.27 -4.67 -11.97
CA GLY A 62 -7.11 -5.33 -12.58
C GLY A 62 -5.86 -5.45 -11.69
N ALA A 63 -5.93 -5.10 -10.41
CA ALA A 63 -4.83 -5.21 -9.45
C ALA A 63 -5.08 -6.27 -8.38
N ILE A 64 -6.32 -6.46 -7.93
CA ILE A 64 -6.65 -7.43 -6.87
C ILE A 64 -6.26 -8.87 -7.25
N ALA A 65 -5.63 -9.59 -6.32
CA ALA A 65 -5.30 -10.99 -6.54
C ALA A 65 -6.56 -11.89 -6.53
N PRO A 66 -6.58 -13.01 -7.28
CA PRO A 66 -7.72 -13.93 -7.28
C PRO A 66 -8.03 -14.57 -5.91
N ASP A 67 -7.03 -14.63 -5.03
CA ASP A 67 -7.10 -15.19 -3.68
C ASP A 67 -7.14 -14.10 -2.58
N ALA A 68 -7.37 -12.83 -2.96
CA ALA A 68 -7.58 -11.74 -2.02
C ALA A 68 -8.68 -12.09 -1.01
N THR A 69 -8.44 -11.76 0.26
CA THR A 69 -9.41 -11.98 1.34
C THR A 69 -10.17 -10.71 1.71
N ARG A 70 -9.71 -9.56 1.24
CA ARG A 70 -10.39 -8.27 1.39
C ARG A 70 -11.07 -7.84 0.10
N ASN A 71 -12.31 -7.36 0.21
CA ASN A 71 -12.99 -6.67 -0.88
C ASN A 71 -12.56 -5.19 -0.98
N SER A 72 -13.05 -4.47 -2.00
CA SER A 72 -12.72 -3.07 -2.26
C SER A 72 -12.95 -2.13 -1.06
N ALA A 73 -14.06 -2.31 -0.34
CA ALA A 73 -14.40 -1.50 0.83
C ALA A 73 -13.47 -1.80 2.02
N GLU A 74 -13.14 -3.08 2.24
CA GLU A 74 -12.20 -3.50 3.27
C GLU A 74 -10.78 -3.03 2.98
N ILE A 75 -10.34 -3.07 1.73
CA ILE A 75 -9.05 -2.51 1.28
C ILE A 75 -9.00 -1.01 1.56
N GLN A 76 -10.06 -0.27 1.23
CA GLN A 76 -10.11 1.17 1.50
C GLN A 76 -10.08 1.49 3.00
N ALA A 77 -10.80 0.72 3.81
CA ALA A 77 -10.77 0.84 5.28
C ALA A 77 -9.38 0.50 5.85
N TYR A 78 -8.73 -0.53 5.33
CA TYR A 78 -7.39 -0.95 5.73
C TYR A 78 -6.34 0.14 5.45
N LEU A 79 -6.34 0.69 4.23
CA LEU A 79 -5.43 1.78 3.83
C LEU A 79 -5.68 3.06 4.64
N THR A 80 -6.94 3.37 4.94
CA THR A 80 -7.29 4.49 5.84
C THR A 80 -6.71 4.27 7.24
N THR A 81 -6.83 3.05 7.77
CA THR A 81 -6.28 2.68 9.08
C THR A 81 -4.75 2.78 9.11
N LEU A 82 -4.07 2.30 8.06
CA LEU A 82 -2.61 2.44 7.93
C LEU A 82 -2.18 3.92 7.89
N SER A 83 -2.93 4.77 7.20
CA SER A 83 -2.62 6.20 7.12
C SER A 83 -2.86 6.97 8.43
N ALA A 84 -3.66 6.41 9.35
CA ALA A 84 -3.92 6.97 10.67
C ALA A 84 -2.98 6.44 11.76
N LEU A 85 -2.22 5.38 11.48
CA LEU A 85 -1.24 4.77 12.38
C LEU A 85 0.14 5.47 12.36
N VAL A 86 0.31 6.49 11.52
CA VAL A 86 1.56 7.24 11.30
C VAL A 86 1.43 8.72 11.62
#